data_AF-A0A5B9D5B4-F1
#
_entry.id   AF-A0A5B9D5B4-F1
#
_cell.length_a   1.000
_cell.length_b   1.000
_cell.length_c   1.000
_cell.angle_alpha   90.00
_cell.angle_beta   90.00
_cell.angle_gamma   90.00
#
_symmetry.space_group_name_H-M   'P 1'
#
loop_
_entity.id
_entity.type
_entity.pdbx_description
1 polymer ?
#
loop_
_entity_poly.entity_id
_entity_poly.type
_entity_poly.pdbx_seq_one_letter_code
_entity_poly.pdbx_strand_id
1 'polypeptide(L)'
;MDPKKKHPLKYKLKLIVNQHRIGTKPYILNTLGNLCQGFLSELKDVPKNEKINILIVPNSKEDEKVKIFSPSETIPIQIFVQDLIMKTLLGFISTLEGIPDDLENSETKIMIEPK
;
A
#
# COMPACT_ATOMS: atom_id res chain seq x y z
N MET A 1 -33.26 7.68 -7.19
CA MET A 1 -31.82 7.47 -6.93
C MET A 1 -31.30 6.50 -7.98
N ASP A 2 -30.33 6.91 -8.79
CA ASP A 2 -29.81 6.09 -9.90
C ASP A 2 -28.95 4.92 -9.37
N PRO A 3 -29.30 3.66 -9.67
CA PRO A 3 -28.60 2.48 -9.15
C PRO A 3 -27.26 2.19 -9.85
N LYS A 4 -26.72 3.11 -10.67
CA LYS A 4 -25.54 2.87 -11.52
C LYS A 4 -24.46 3.95 -11.48
N LYS A 5 -24.39 4.79 -10.45
CA LYS A 5 -23.14 5.55 -10.20
C LYS A 5 -22.09 4.60 -9.63
N LYS A 6 -21.39 3.87 -10.51
CA LYS A 6 -20.13 3.18 -10.16
C LYS A 6 -19.21 4.24 -9.57
N HIS A 7 -18.85 4.11 -8.30
CA HIS A 7 -17.85 5.01 -7.71
C HIS A 7 -16.55 4.84 -8.50
N PRO A 8 -16.05 5.91 -9.16
CA PRO A 8 -14.83 5.79 -9.94
C PRO A 8 -13.65 5.52 -8.99
N LEU A 9 -12.76 4.64 -9.42
CA LEU A 9 -11.45 4.51 -8.77
C LEU A 9 -10.71 5.83 -8.93
N LYS A 10 -10.20 6.41 -7.85
CA LYS A 10 -9.32 7.57 -7.86
C LYS A 10 -7.88 7.15 -8.16
N TYR A 11 -7.48 5.98 -7.68
CA TYR A 11 -6.13 5.44 -7.84
C TYR A 11 -6.16 4.14 -8.64
N LYS A 12 -5.09 3.89 -9.40
CA LYS A 12 -4.83 2.58 -9.98
C LYS A 12 -3.92 1.81 -9.02
N LEU A 13 -4.55 1.13 -8.06
CA LEU A 13 -3.88 0.39 -7.00
C LEU A 13 -3.99 -1.13 -7.22
N LYS A 14 -2.90 -1.86 -6.98
CA LYS A 14 -2.93 -3.33 -6.86
C LYS A 14 -2.40 -3.74 -5.48
N LEU A 15 -3.17 -4.54 -4.77
CA LEU A 15 -2.80 -5.15 -3.50
C LEU A 15 -2.48 -6.64 -3.73
N ILE A 16 -1.32 -7.06 -3.26
CA ILE A 16 -0.84 -8.44 -3.34
C ILE A 16 -0.39 -8.85 -1.93
N VAL A 17 -0.85 -10.00 -1.44
CA VAL A 17 -0.42 -10.60 -0.17
C VAL A 17 0.02 -12.03 -0.46
N ASN A 18 1.25 -12.40 -0.07
CA ASN A 18 1.85 -13.72 -0.35
C ASN A 18 1.64 -14.16 -1.81
N GLN A 19 1.94 -13.29 -2.77
CA GLN A 19 1.78 -13.50 -4.22
C GLN A 19 0.32 -13.61 -4.72
N HIS A 20 -0.67 -13.53 -3.84
CA HIS A 20 -2.09 -13.54 -4.19
C HIS A 20 -2.63 -12.12 -4.34
N ARG A 21 -3.34 -11.87 -5.44
CA ARG A 21 -3.98 -10.56 -5.67
C ARG A 21 -5.26 -10.46 -4.87
N ILE A 22 -5.37 -9.42 -4.04
CA ILE A 22 -6.56 -9.15 -3.25
C ILE A 22 -7.50 -8.23 -4.03
N GLY A 23 -8.66 -8.76 -4.40
CA GLY A 23 -9.75 -7.99 -5.01
C GLY A 23 -10.60 -7.34 -3.93
N THR A 24 -10.90 -6.04 -4.05
CA THR A 24 -11.77 -5.35 -3.09
C THR A 24 -12.61 -4.26 -3.75
N LYS A 25 -13.57 -3.70 -3.00
CA LYS A 25 -14.53 -2.70 -3.47
C LYS A 25 -13.83 -1.37 -3.81
N PRO A 26 -14.31 -0.58 -4.80
CA PRO A 26 -13.66 0.66 -5.21
C PRO A 26 -13.43 1.69 -4.09
N TYR A 27 -14.36 1.82 -3.14
CA TYR A 27 -14.20 2.76 -2.04
C TYR A 27 -13.07 2.35 -1.08
N ILE A 28 -12.86 1.05 -0.87
CA ILE A 28 -11.74 0.51 -0.08
C ILE A 28 -10.42 0.81 -0.80
N LEU A 29 -10.33 0.53 -2.10
CA LEU A 29 -9.15 0.85 -2.90
C LEU A 29 -8.83 2.35 -2.87
N ASN A 30 -9.85 3.21 -2.93
CA ASN A 30 -9.66 4.64 -2.82
C ASN A 30 -9.16 5.07 -1.43
N THR A 31 -9.66 4.42 -0.37
CA THR A 31 -9.23 4.71 1.01
C THR A 31 -7.79 4.28 1.23
N LEU A 32 -7.43 3.06 0.82
CA LEU A 32 -6.05 2.57 0.87
C LEU A 32 -5.11 3.46 0.03
N GLY A 33 -5.56 3.87 -1.16
CA GLY A 33 -4.81 4.79 -2.02
C GLY A 33 -4.56 6.15 -1.35
N ASN A 34 -5.58 6.74 -0.70
CA ASN A 34 -5.42 7.98 0.06
C ASN A 34 -4.42 7.82 1.22
N LEU A 35 -4.49 6.72 1.97
CA LEU A 35 -3.55 6.43 3.07
C LEU A 35 -2.13 6.37 2.55
N CYS A 36 -1.90 5.62 1.47
CA CYS A 36 -0.57 5.52 0.88
C CYS A 36 -0.08 6.87 0.36
N GLN A 37 -0.93 7.65 -0.32
CA GLN A 37 -0.56 8.99 -0.79
C GLN A 37 -0.25 9.95 0.35
N GLY A 38 -0.96 9.87 1.47
CA GLY A 38 -0.67 10.67 2.66
C GLY A 38 0.70 10.37 3.25
N PHE A 39 1.13 9.10 3.27
CA PHE A 39 2.49 8.77 3.65
C PHE A 39 3.52 9.25 2.63
N LEU A 40 3.26 9.00 1.35
CA LEU A 40 4.18 9.36 0.26
C LEU A 40 4.36 10.88 0.11
N SER A 41 3.36 11.70 0.42
CA SER A 41 3.47 13.16 0.33
C SER A 41 4.41 13.78 1.37
N GLU A 42 4.64 13.08 2.49
CA GLU A 42 5.53 13.53 3.56
C GLU A 42 6.97 13.05 3.37
N LEU A 43 7.18 12.08 2.47
CA LEU A 43 8.51 11.56 2.18
C LEU A 43 9.20 12.44 1.14
N LYS A 44 10.46 12.79 1.43
CA LYS A 44 11.32 13.45 0.45
C LYS A 44 11.60 12.47 -0.70
N ASP A 45 11.81 13.05 -1.88
CA ASP A 45 12.29 12.30 -3.05
C ASP A 45 11.32 11.22 -3.55
N VAL A 46 10.00 11.36 -3.28
CA VAL A 46 9.01 10.49 -3.94
C VAL A 46 8.68 11.04 -5.34
N PRO A 47 8.92 10.26 -6.42
CA PRO A 47 8.61 10.71 -7.76
C PRO A 47 7.08 10.74 -8.00
N LYS A 48 6.59 11.87 -8.51
CA LYS A 48 5.14 12.14 -8.67
C LYS A 48 4.49 11.43 -9.85
N ASN A 49 5.28 11.13 -10.88
CA ASN A 49 4.78 10.60 -12.16
C ASN A 49 5.24 9.16 -12.42
N GLU A 50 5.66 8.47 -11.37
CA GLU A 50 6.14 7.10 -11.46
C GLU A 50 5.24 6.15 -10.69
N LYS A 51 5.30 4.89 -11.11
CA LYS A 51 4.71 3.80 -10.34
C LYS A 51 5.49 3.64 -9.04
N ILE A 52 4.80 3.74 -7.92
CA ILE A 52 5.38 3.49 -6.60
C ILE A 52 4.98 2.09 -6.13
N ASN A 53 5.94 1.36 -5.57
CA ASN A 53 5.71 0.10 -4.87
C ASN A 53 6.02 0.31 -3.39
N ILE A 54 5.08 -0.05 -2.54
CA ILE A 54 5.27 -0.18 -1.09
C ILE A 54 5.30 -1.68 -0.80
N LEU A 55 6.44 -2.16 -0.32
CA LEU A 55 6.65 -3.56 0.06
C LEU A 55 6.79 -3.63 1.58
N ILE A 56 5.96 -4.43 2.21
CA ILE A 56 5.99 -4.71 3.65
C ILE A 56 6.45 -6.15 3.83
N VAL A 57 7.55 -6.33 4.55
CA VAL A 57 8.16 -7.63 4.86
C VAL A 57 8.32 -7.72 6.39
N PRO A 58 7.30 -8.20 7.11
CA PRO A 58 7.30 -8.14 8.57
C PRO A 58 8.48 -8.85 9.25
N ASN A 59 8.97 -9.92 8.63
CA ASN A 59 10.05 -10.79 9.11
C ASN A 59 11.46 -10.38 8.65
N SER A 60 11.64 -9.15 8.15
CA SER A 60 12.97 -8.62 7.82
C SER A 60 13.60 -7.89 9.02
N LYS A 61 14.82 -7.36 8.84
CA LYS A 61 15.47 -6.50 9.84
C LYS A 61 14.58 -5.28 10.12
N GLU A 62 14.72 -4.71 11.31
CA GLU A 62 13.85 -3.63 11.79
C GLU A 62 13.84 -2.40 10.86
N ASP A 63 14.97 -2.10 10.21
CA ASP A 63 15.16 -1.03 9.24
C ASP A 63 14.83 -1.42 7.79
N GLU A 64 14.32 -2.63 7.57
CA GLU A 64 13.99 -3.18 6.25
C GLU A 64 12.54 -3.69 6.16
N LYS A 65 11.69 -3.42 7.16
CA LYS A 65 10.30 -3.90 7.22
C LYS A 65 9.41 -3.26 6.18
N VAL A 66 9.71 -2.01 5.80
CA VAL A 66 9.00 -1.31 4.72
C VAL A 66 10.01 -0.80 3.72
N LYS A 67 9.81 -1.14 2.45
CA LYS A 67 10.60 -0.65 1.32
C LYS A 67 9.67 0.10 0.37
N ILE A 68 9.99 1.35 0.09
CA ILE A 68 9.27 2.17 -0.89
C ILE A 68 10.22 2.43 -2.05
N PHE A 69 9.80 2.07 -3.27
CA PHE A 69 10.63 2.23 -4.44
C PHE A 69 9.81 2.49 -5.70
N SER A 70 10.39 3.29 -6.57
CA SER A 70 9.96 3.51 -7.95
C SER A 70 10.91 2.78 -8.91
N PRO A 71 10.67 2.79 -10.23
CA PRO A 71 11.67 2.35 -11.21
C PRO A 71 13.00 3.09 -11.15
N SER A 72 13.00 4.36 -10.73
CA SER A 72 14.19 5.21 -10.72
C SER A 72 14.95 5.21 -9.39
N GLU A 73 14.26 5.03 -8.25
CA GLU A 73 14.88 5.16 -6.94
C GLU A 73 14.23 4.31 -5.84
N THR A 74 15.01 4.08 -4.79
CA THR A 74 14.51 3.55 -3.50
C THR A 74 14.49 4.69 -2.52
N ILE A 75 13.33 4.94 -1.91
CA ILE A 75 13.13 6.04 -0.97
C ILE A 75 13.58 5.58 0.42
N PRO A 76 14.60 6.22 1.02
CA PRO A 76 15.03 5.89 2.37
C PRO A 76 13.98 6.36 3.38
N ILE A 77 13.68 5.50 4.35
CA ILE A 77 12.66 5.75 5.38
C ILE A 77 13.22 5.40 6.75
N GLN A 78 13.04 6.32 7.70
CA GLN A 78 13.46 6.11 9.08
C GLN A 78 12.64 4.99 9.73
N ILE A 79 13.25 4.24 10.65
CA ILE A 79 12.64 3.07 11.31
C ILE A 79 11.26 3.39 11.88
N PHE A 80 11.11 4.50 12.62
CA PHE A 80 9.82 4.91 13.18
C PHE A 80 8.74 5.11 12.10
N VAL A 81 9.10 5.68 10.95
CA VAL A 81 8.17 5.91 9.83
C VAL A 81 7.80 4.59 9.15
N GLN A 82 8.76 3.67 9.00
CA GLN A 82 8.48 2.32 8.51
C GLN A 82 7.44 1.62 9.38
N ASP A 83 7.63 1.70 10.70
CA ASP A 83 6.76 1.09 11.70
C ASP A 83 5.33 1.65 11.65
N LEU A 84 5.20 2.98 11.51
CA LEU A 84 3.93 3.66 11.35
C LEU A 84 3.20 3.22 10.06
N ILE A 85 3.91 3.21 8.93
CA ILE A 85 3.37 2.79 7.63
C ILE A 85 2.92 1.33 7.71
N MET A 86 3.77 0.44 8.21
CA MET A 86 3.47 -0.99 8.34
C MET A 86 2.21 -1.22 9.17
N LYS A 87 2.18 -0.71 10.41
CA LYS A 87 1.06 -0.95 11.33
C LYS A 87 -0.25 -0.39 10.79
N THR A 88 -0.21 0.79 10.17
CA THR A 88 -1.41 1.42 9.59
C THR A 88 -1.93 0.64 8.39
N LEU A 89 -1.06 0.27 7.46
CA LEU A 89 -1.45 -0.43 6.25
C LEU A 89 -1.88 -1.88 6.53
N LEU A 90 -1.15 -2.61 7.38
CA LEU A 90 -1.55 -3.96 7.79
C LEU A 90 -2.85 -3.94 8.61
N GLY A 91 -3.03 -2.97 9.50
CA GLY A 91 -4.29 -2.80 10.24
C GLY A 91 -5.47 -2.60 9.30
N PHE A 92 -5.34 -1.74 8.29
CA PHE A 92 -6.37 -1.56 7.27
C PHE A 92 -6.59 -2.82 6.42
N ILE A 93 -5.52 -3.48 6.00
CA ILE A 93 -5.59 -4.66 5.13
C ILE A 93 -6.20 -5.85 5.87
N SER A 94 -5.96 -6.01 7.18
CA SER A 94 -6.49 -7.11 7.99
C SER A 94 -8.01 -7.24 7.95
N THR A 95 -8.72 -6.15 7.61
CA THR A 95 -10.19 -6.15 7.55
C THR A 95 -10.74 -6.54 6.17
N LEU A 96 -9.89 -6.87 5.21
CA LEU A 96 -10.31 -7.17 3.84
C LEU A 96 -10.62 -8.67 3.67
N GLU A 97 -11.63 -8.94 2.84
CA GLU A 97 -11.99 -10.31 2.46
C GLU A 97 -10.87 -10.95 1.62
N GLY A 98 -10.54 -12.21 1.91
CA GLY A 98 -9.51 -12.98 1.20
C GLY A 98 -8.07 -12.75 1.71
N ILE A 99 -7.92 -12.08 2.86
CA ILE A 99 -6.63 -11.91 3.53
C ILE A 99 -6.33 -13.15 4.38
N PRO A 100 -5.08 -13.64 4.38
CA PRO A 100 -4.71 -14.78 5.20
C PRO A 100 -4.71 -14.41 6.69
N ASP A 101 -4.99 -15.38 7.54
CA ASP A 101 -5.05 -15.20 9.00
C ASP A 101 -3.69 -14.77 9.60
N ASP A 102 -2.58 -15.13 8.94
CA ASP A 102 -1.20 -14.80 9.32
C ASP A 102 -0.65 -13.56 8.60
N LEU A 103 -1.49 -12.55 8.35
CA LEU A 103 -1.09 -11.32 7.67
C LEU A 103 0.16 -10.66 8.29
N GLU A 104 0.31 -10.75 9.60
CA GLU A 104 1.47 -10.23 10.34
C GLU A 104 2.81 -10.88 9.97
N ASN A 105 2.79 -12.05 9.33
CA ASN A 105 3.96 -12.74 8.81
C ASN A 105 4.03 -12.72 7.27
N SER A 106 3.02 -12.14 6.63
CA SER A 106 2.84 -12.20 5.18
C SER A 106 3.51 -11.03 4.46
N GLU A 107 4.16 -11.33 3.33
CA GLU A 107 4.68 -10.29 2.45
C GLU A 107 3.51 -9.56 1.79
N THR A 108 3.46 -8.24 1.94
CA THR A 108 2.41 -7.40 1.38
C THR A 108 3.00 -6.38 0.42
N LYS A 109 2.51 -6.36 -0.81
CA LYS A 109 2.89 -5.39 -1.84
C LYS A 109 1.70 -4.55 -2.28
N ILE A 110 1.85 -3.24 -2.17
CA ILE A 110 0.89 -2.25 -2.68
C ILE A 110 1.57 -1.52 -3.84
N MET A 111 0.97 -1.59 -5.02
CA MET A 111 1.46 -0.86 -6.19
C MET A 111 0.50 0.28 -6.51
N ILE A 112 1.03 1.48 -6.66
CA ILE A 112 0.27 2.69 -6.96
C ILE A 112 0.78 3.24 -8.29
N GLU A 113 -0.12 3.33 -9.27
CA GLU A 113 0.19 3.93 -10.57
C GLU A 113 -0.44 5.33 -10.65
N PRO A 114 0.31 6.36 -11.10
CA PRO A 114 -0.26 7.66 -11.44
C PRO A 114 -1.34 7.46 -12.51
N LYS A 115 -2.38 8.29 -12.45
CA LYS A 115 -3.45 8.28 -13.44
C LYS A 115 -3.16 9.19 -14.61
#